data_AF-A0A7V8ZL51-F1
#
_entry.id   AF-A0A7V8ZL51-F1
#
_cell.length_a   1.000
_cell.length_b   1.000
_cell.length_c   1.000
_cell.angle_alpha   90.00
_cell.angle_beta   90.00
_cell.angle_gamma   90.00
#
_symmetry.space_group_name_H-M   'P 1'
#
loop_
_entity.id
_entity.type
_entity.pdbx_description
1 polymer ?
#
loop_
_entity_poly.entity_id
_entity_poly.type
_entity_poly.pdbx_seq_one_letter_code
_entity_poly.pdbx_strand_id
1 'polypeptide(L)'
;PAAHPVPIAVPTATMDLAALKELWPAVLSTLREQHQLLHGVIAPAVPVALEDHELVLAYARDQAFFRRRAETTDHRTALAEVIRTLAGFQPRLRFELVDPSALGADQPPEPVISETEWIERFKTEFDAQEIDPDPQES
;
A
#
# COMPACT_ATOMS: atom_id res chain seq x y z
N PRO A 1 -11.73 48.35 -12.01
CA PRO A 1 -11.16 47.10 -11.45
C PRO A 1 -12.21 45.98 -11.56
N ALA A 2 -12.01 45.03 -12.47
CA ALA A 2 -12.94 43.93 -12.70
C ALA A 2 -12.66 42.80 -11.69
N ALA A 3 -13.67 42.41 -10.91
CA ALA A 3 -13.63 41.23 -10.08
C ALA A 3 -13.86 40.00 -10.98
N HIS A 4 -12.88 39.12 -11.07
CA HIS A 4 -13.04 37.82 -11.72
C HIS A 4 -13.73 36.88 -10.71
N PRO A 5 -14.74 36.10 -11.12
CA PRO A 5 -15.31 35.06 -10.27
C PRO A 5 -14.28 33.92 -10.11
N VAL A 6 -13.92 33.61 -8.87
CA VAL A 6 -13.18 32.39 -8.54
C VAL A 6 -14.05 31.18 -8.90
N PRO A 7 -13.58 30.24 -9.74
CA PRO A 7 -14.31 29.01 -9.98
C PRO A 7 -14.25 28.17 -8.70
N ILE A 8 -15.41 28.02 -8.06
CA ILE A 8 -15.65 26.99 -7.05
C ILE A 8 -15.58 25.64 -7.76
N ALA A 9 -14.43 24.97 -7.66
CA ALA A 9 -14.27 23.60 -8.12
C ALA A 9 -15.22 22.71 -7.30
N VAL A 10 -16.17 22.07 -7.98
CA VAL A 10 -17.03 21.05 -7.38
C VAL A 10 -16.15 19.85 -7.03
N PRO A 11 -16.15 19.33 -5.78
CA PRO A 11 -15.47 18.09 -5.50
C PRO A 11 -16.30 16.98 -6.12
N THR A 12 -15.91 16.53 -7.30
CA THR A 12 -16.22 15.15 -7.71
C THR A 12 -15.63 14.28 -6.60
N ALA A 13 -16.46 13.50 -5.91
CA ALA A 13 -16.06 12.64 -4.80
C ALA A 13 -15.23 11.43 -5.29
N THR A 14 -14.14 11.73 -5.98
CA THR A 14 -13.05 10.81 -6.28
C THR A 14 -12.23 10.66 -5.00
N MET A 15 -11.84 9.43 -4.67
CA MET A 15 -10.94 9.17 -3.56
C MET A 15 -9.68 10.02 -3.72
N ASP A 16 -9.42 10.91 -2.76
CA ASP A 16 -8.22 11.73 -2.70
C ASP A 16 -7.18 11.10 -1.76
N LEU A 17 -5.90 11.48 -1.91
CA LEU A 17 -4.83 11.03 -1.04
C LEU A 17 -5.12 11.26 0.45
N ALA A 18 -5.74 12.39 0.82
CA ALA A 18 -6.09 12.69 2.21
C ALA A 18 -7.08 11.66 2.78
N ALA A 19 -8.16 11.37 2.05
CA ALA A 19 -9.14 10.36 2.42
C ALA A 19 -8.52 8.95 2.46
N LEU A 20 -7.63 8.63 1.52
CA LEU A 20 -6.90 7.37 1.53
C LEU A 20 -5.98 7.25 2.75
N LYS A 21 -5.31 8.33 3.16
CA LYS A 21 -4.48 8.36 4.38
C LYS A 21 -5.31 8.11 5.64
N GLU A 22 -6.53 8.64 5.71
CA GLU A 22 -7.47 8.36 6.79
C GLU A 22 -7.97 6.90 6.76
N LEU A 23 -8.13 6.32 5.57
CA LEU A 23 -8.52 4.91 5.39
C LEU A 23 -7.35 3.92 5.58
N TRP A 24 -6.11 4.38 5.47
CA TRP A 24 -4.90 3.55 5.49
C TRP A 24 -4.78 2.64 6.72
N PRO A 25 -5.09 3.08 7.97
CA PRO A 25 -5.09 2.20 9.13
C PRO A 25 -6.09 1.04 9.01
N ALA A 26 -7.24 1.27 8.36
CA ALA A 26 -8.22 0.22 8.09
C ALA A 26 -7.71 -0.76 7.03
N VAL A 27 -7.06 -0.25 5.96
CA VAL A 27 -6.38 -1.07 4.95
C VAL A 27 -5.36 -2.00 5.60
N LEU A 28 -4.48 -1.45 6.44
CA LEU A 28 -3.48 -2.24 7.17
C LEU A 28 -4.13 -3.25 8.11
N SER A 29 -5.22 -2.89 8.79
CA SER A 29 -5.94 -3.79 9.69
C SER A 29 -6.51 -4.99 8.93
N THR A 30 -7.24 -4.75 7.84
CA THR A 30 -7.78 -5.82 6.98
C THR A 30 -6.66 -6.66 6.38
N LEU A 31 -5.57 -6.04 5.94
CA LEU A 31 -4.41 -6.72 5.40
C LEU A 31 -3.74 -7.60 6.45
N ARG A 32 -3.70 -7.18 7.72
CA ARG A 32 -3.17 -7.98 8.83
C ARG A 32 -4.03 -9.22 9.08
N GLU A 33 -5.35 -9.09 8.99
CA GLU A 33 -6.29 -10.18 9.19
C GLU A 33 -6.27 -11.20 8.06
N GLN A 34 -6.12 -10.75 6.81
CA GLN A 34 -6.17 -11.61 5.62
C GLN A 34 -4.78 -12.11 5.19
N HIS A 35 -3.76 -11.28 5.32
CA HIS A 35 -2.40 -11.51 4.81
C HIS A 35 -1.35 -10.96 5.78
N GLN A 36 -1.17 -11.61 6.93
CA GLN A 36 -0.26 -11.16 8.00
C GLN A 36 1.17 -10.87 7.51
N LEU A 37 1.70 -11.67 6.58
CA LEU A 37 3.02 -11.45 5.96
C LEU A 37 3.05 -10.18 5.10
N LEU A 38 2.03 -9.96 4.29
CA LEU A 38 1.91 -8.78 3.44
C LEU A 38 1.74 -7.51 4.27
N HIS A 39 1.01 -7.58 5.37
CA HIS A 39 0.96 -6.50 6.34
C HIS A 39 2.36 -6.09 6.82
N GLY A 40 3.26 -7.03 7.15
CA GLY A 40 4.64 -6.70 7.53
C GLY A 40 5.44 -6.00 6.43
N VAL A 41 5.10 -6.26 5.17
CA VAL A 41 5.74 -5.65 3.99
C VAL A 41 5.16 -4.28 3.65
N ILE A 42 3.86 -4.06 3.87
CA ILE A 42 3.15 -2.81 3.53
C ILE A 42 3.07 -1.82 4.71
N ALA A 43 3.07 -2.31 5.95
CA ALA A 43 3.03 -1.45 7.15
C ALA A 43 4.10 -0.36 7.19
N PRO A 44 5.36 -0.59 6.74
CA PRO A 44 6.35 0.48 6.74
C PRO A 44 6.27 1.39 5.49
N ALA A 45 5.37 1.09 4.54
CA ALA A 45 5.11 1.91 3.37
C ALA A 45 4.15 3.05 3.70
N VAL A 46 4.41 4.23 3.13
CA VAL A 46 3.56 5.41 3.34
C VAL A 46 2.97 5.88 2.01
N PRO A 47 1.64 6.07 1.91
CA PRO A 47 1.03 6.67 0.73
C PRO A 47 1.44 8.14 0.59
N VAL A 48 2.10 8.47 -0.51
CA VAL A 48 2.63 9.81 -0.79
C VAL A 48 1.90 10.53 -1.91
N ALA A 49 1.31 9.80 -2.86
CA ALA A 49 0.52 10.36 -3.94
C ALA A 49 -0.60 9.38 -4.36
N LEU A 50 -1.73 9.95 -4.78
CA LEU A 50 -2.85 9.22 -5.39
C LEU A 50 -3.39 10.07 -6.55
N GLU A 51 -3.19 9.61 -7.79
CA GLU A 51 -3.65 10.32 -8.99
C GLU A 51 -4.19 9.32 -10.00
N ASP A 52 -5.38 9.55 -10.57
CA ASP A 52 -5.97 8.69 -11.63
C ASP A 52 -5.98 7.18 -11.28
N HIS A 53 -6.34 6.86 -10.03
CA HIS A 53 -6.27 5.50 -9.46
C HIS A 53 -4.85 4.92 -9.34
N GLU A 54 -3.79 5.69 -9.57
CA GLU A 54 -2.41 5.30 -9.30
C GLU A 54 -2.02 5.69 -7.88
N LEU A 55 -1.78 4.69 -7.03
CA LEU A 55 -1.34 4.88 -5.66
C LEU A 55 0.18 4.70 -5.58
N VAL A 56 0.86 5.75 -5.13
CA VAL A 56 2.30 5.76 -4.90
C VAL A 56 2.58 5.54 -3.42
N LEU A 57 3.28 4.45 -3.13
CA LEU A 57 3.75 4.07 -1.80
C LEU A 57 5.25 4.30 -1.71
N ALA A 58 5.65 5.19 -0.80
CA ALA A 58 7.04 5.44 -0.52
C ALA A 58 7.53 4.55 0.62
N TYR A 59 8.69 3.95 0.41
CA TYR A 59 9.47 3.26 1.42
C TYR A 59 10.68 4.13 1.81
N ALA A 60 11.09 4.05 3.07
CA ALA A 60 12.39 4.58 3.44
C ALA A 60 13.50 3.85 2.66
N ARG A 61 14.57 4.57 2.30
CA ARG A 61 15.69 4.00 1.53
C ARG A 61 16.32 2.74 2.16
N ASP A 62 16.33 2.67 3.48
CA ASP A 62 16.82 1.51 4.26
C ASP A 62 15.91 0.27 4.12
N GLN A 63 14.66 0.45 3.68
CA GLN A 63 13.64 -0.58 3.55
C GLN A 63 13.48 -1.09 2.11
N ALA A 64 14.52 -0.95 1.28
CA ALA A 64 14.49 -1.38 -0.12
C ALA A 64 14.14 -2.88 -0.31
N PHE A 65 14.45 -3.72 0.69
CA PHE A 65 14.06 -5.13 0.70
C PHE A 65 12.53 -5.32 0.80
N PHE A 66 11.86 -4.57 1.66
CA PHE A 66 10.40 -4.60 1.80
C PHE A 66 9.73 -4.12 0.52
N ARG A 67 10.22 -3.02 -0.07
CA ARG A 67 9.77 -2.55 -1.39
C ARG A 67 9.83 -3.65 -2.45
N ARG A 68 10.97 -4.33 -2.58
CA ARG A 68 11.14 -5.40 -3.58
C ARG A 68 10.14 -6.54 -3.37
N ARG A 69 9.77 -6.86 -2.12
CA ARG A 69 8.70 -7.81 -1.85
C ARG A 69 7.32 -7.26 -2.22
N ALA A 70 7.02 -6.01 -1.89
CA ALA A 70 5.76 -5.38 -2.23
C ALA A 70 5.51 -5.31 -3.74
N GLU A 71 6.59 -5.22 -4.53
CA GLU A 71 6.56 -5.21 -5.99
C GLU A 71 6.19 -6.56 -6.63
N THR A 72 6.25 -7.67 -5.88
CA THR A 72 5.84 -8.99 -6.39
C THR A 72 4.36 -8.97 -6.79
N THR A 73 4.03 -9.57 -7.93
CA THR A 73 2.67 -9.59 -8.50
C THR A 73 1.59 -10.06 -7.52
N ASP A 74 1.90 -11.08 -6.72
CA ASP A 74 1.01 -11.62 -5.69
C ASP A 74 0.63 -10.55 -4.65
N HIS A 75 1.64 -9.94 -4.02
CA HIS A 75 1.47 -8.88 -3.04
C HIS A 75 0.78 -7.63 -3.59
N ARG A 76 1.08 -7.27 -4.84
CA ARG A 76 0.39 -6.14 -5.52
C ARG A 76 -1.09 -6.43 -5.71
N THR A 77 -1.41 -7.64 -6.16
CA THR A 77 -2.80 -8.05 -6.37
C THR A 77 -3.55 -8.04 -5.04
N ALA A 78 -3.02 -8.70 -4.00
CA ALA A 78 -3.64 -8.75 -2.68
C ALA A 78 -3.88 -7.36 -2.08
N LEU A 79 -2.89 -6.45 -2.15
CA LEU A 79 -3.07 -5.08 -1.65
C LEU A 79 -4.13 -4.32 -2.47
N ALA A 80 -4.13 -4.47 -3.79
CA ALA A 80 -5.13 -3.83 -4.65
C ALA A 80 -6.56 -4.36 -4.37
N GLU A 81 -6.71 -5.65 -4.05
CA GLU A 81 -8.00 -6.26 -3.67
C GLU A 81 -8.54 -5.71 -2.35
N VAL A 82 -7.66 -5.55 -1.34
CA VAL A 82 -8.05 -4.93 -0.05
C VAL A 82 -8.49 -3.50 -0.26
N ILE A 83 -7.73 -2.71 -1.03
CA ILE A 83 -8.10 -1.33 -1.34
C ILE A 83 -9.39 -1.29 -2.17
N ARG A 84 -9.61 -2.20 -3.12
CA ARG A 84 -10.87 -2.32 -3.86
C ARG A 84 -12.05 -2.58 -2.92
N THR A 85 -11.87 -3.44 -1.93
CA THR A 85 -12.91 -3.79 -0.96
C THR A 85 -13.30 -2.61 -0.07
N LEU A 86 -12.31 -1.82 0.37
CA LEU A 86 -12.54 -0.69 1.30
C LEU A 86 -12.86 0.63 0.59
N ALA A 87 -12.16 0.93 -0.50
CA ALA A 87 -12.23 2.19 -1.22
C ALA A 87 -13.10 2.12 -2.49
N GLY A 88 -13.51 0.92 -2.92
CA GLY A 88 -14.39 0.71 -4.07
C GLY A 88 -13.73 0.79 -5.45
N PHE A 89 -12.40 0.94 -5.52
CA PHE A 89 -11.64 0.96 -6.77
C PHE A 89 -10.34 0.18 -6.65
N GLN A 90 -9.85 -0.33 -7.78
CA GLN A 90 -8.60 -1.08 -7.84
C GLN A 90 -7.43 -0.16 -8.23
N PRO A 91 -6.51 0.18 -7.30
CA PRO A 91 -5.42 1.08 -7.59
C PRO A 91 -4.32 0.42 -8.42
N ARG A 92 -3.65 1.22 -9.27
CA ARG A 92 -2.33 0.88 -9.82
C ARG A 92 -1.27 1.22 -8.80
N LEU A 93 -0.65 0.20 -8.21
CA LEU A 93 0.38 0.39 -7.20
C LEU A 93 1.73 0.72 -7.83
N ARG A 94 2.32 1.83 -7.38
CA ARG A 94 3.71 2.21 -7.61
C ARG A 94 4.46 2.32 -6.30
N PHE A 95 5.74 1.99 -6.35
CA PHE A 95 6.60 2.00 -5.17
C PHE A 95 7.86 2.82 -5.42
N GLU A 96 8.16 3.70 -4.48
CA GLU A 96 9.31 4.59 -4.54
C GLU A 96 10.17 4.46 -3.28
N LEU A 97 11.46 4.76 -3.41
CA LEU A 97 12.36 4.89 -2.27
C LEU A 97 12.65 6.36 -2.05
N VAL A 98 12.38 6.83 -0.84
CA VAL A 98 12.66 8.20 -0.43
C VAL A 98 13.57 8.21 0.80
N ASP A 99 14.24 9.33 1.02
CA ASP A 99 15.02 9.52 2.23
C ASP A 99 14.10 9.52 3.46
N PRO A 100 14.52 8.91 4.59
CA PRO A 100 13.67 8.81 5.79
C PRO A 100 13.28 10.19 6.34
N SER A 101 14.10 11.21 6.13
CA SER A 101 13.79 12.60 6.48
C SER A 101 12.67 13.20 5.62
N ALA A 102 12.40 12.68 4.43
CA ALA A 102 11.33 13.13 3.54
C ALA A 102 9.98 12.46 3.83
N LEU A 103 9.99 11.31 4.53
CA LEU A 103 8.79 10.58 4.93
C LEU A 103 8.08 11.22 6.16
N GLY A 104 8.61 12.33 6.69
CA GLY A 104 8.00 13.07 7.80
C GLY A 104 8.19 12.43 9.17
N ALA A 105 9.23 11.61 9.36
CA ALA A 105 9.56 11.01 10.64
C ALA A 105 10.14 12.05 11.63
N ASP A 106 9.28 12.93 12.16
CA ASP A 106 9.49 13.65 13.43
C ASP A 106 8.93 12.83 14.62
N GLN A 107 8.80 11.51 14.43
CA GLN A 107 8.44 10.57 15.49
C GLN A 107 9.64 9.63 15.67
N PRO A 108 10.21 9.52 16.90
CA PRO A 108 11.24 8.54 17.17
C PRO A 108 10.69 7.14 16.87
N PRO A 109 11.50 6.21 16.32
CA PRO A 109 11.04 4.87 16.03
C PRO A 109 10.60 4.19 17.33
N GLU A 110 9.31 3.89 17.45
CA GLU A 110 8.86 2.92 18.44
C GLU A 110 9.53 1.57 18.11
N PRO A 111 10.02 0.82 19.10
CA PRO A 111 10.78 -0.40 18.87
C PRO A 111 9.85 -1.49 18.31
N VAL A 112 9.74 -1.57 16.99
CA VAL A 112 9.04 -2.64 16.30
C VAL A 112 9.98 -3.85 16.28
N ILE A 113 9.73 -4.78 17.19
CA ILE A 113 10.12 -6.20 17.22
C ILE A 113 11.26 -6.57 16.27
N SER A 114 12.46 -6.78 16.84
CA SER A 114 13.71 -7.07 16.14
C SER A 114 13.60 -8.12 15.03
N GLU A 115 14.27 -7.80 13.93
CA GLU A 115 14.52 -8.57 12.70
C GLU A 115 14.77 -10.08 12.88
N THR A 116 15.25 -10.50 14.06
CA THR A 116 15.64 -11.88 14.36
C THR A 116 14.47 -12.83 14.61
N GLU A 117 13.28 -12.36 15.04
CA GLU A 117 12.13 -13.25 15.29
C GLU A 117 11.33 -13.62 14.02
N TRP A 118 11.61 -12.95 12.89
CA TRP A 118 10.91 -13.17 11.62
C TRP A 118 11.47 -14.31 10.77
N ILE A 119 12.71 -14.76 11.02
CA ILE A 119 13.37 -15.75 10.14
C ILE A 119 12.87 -17.18 10.41
N GLU A 120 12.52 -17.51 11.66
CA GLU A 120 12.19 -18.89 12.04
C GLU A 120 10.74 -19.28 11.72
N ARG A 121 9.82 -18.31 11.62
CA ARG A 121 8.43 -18.54 11.15
C ARG A 121 8.30 -18.54 9.62
N PHE A 122 9.30 -18.02 8.90
CA PHE A 122 9.25 -17.79 7.45
C PHE A 122 9.30 -19.05 6.58
N LYS A 123 9.50 -20.24 7.16
CA LYS A 123 9.79 -21.48 6.41
C LYS A 123 8.61 -22.44 6.25
N THR A 124 7.38 -22.06 6.64
CA THR A 124 6.25 -22.98 6.61
C THR A 124 4.98 -22.45 5.95
N GLU A 125 4.78 -21.13 5.82
CA GLU A 125 3.57 -20.57 5.19
C GLU A 125 3.73 -20.24 3.70
N PHE A 126 4.76 -20.82 3.05
CA PHE A 126 4.93 -20.71 1.61
C PHE A 126 4.13 -21.82 0.91
N ASP A 127 2.79 -21.80 1.04
CA ASP A 127 1.90 -22.58 0.19
C ASP A 127 1.44 -21.68 -0.96
N ALA A 128 2.27 -21.63 -2.00
CA ALA A 128 1.97 -20.95 -3.25
C ALA A 128 0.84 -21.71 -3.94
N GLN A 129 -0.38 -21.18 -3.92
CA GLN A 129 -1.47 -21.74 -4.70
C GLN A 129 -1.28 -21.31 -6.17
N GLU A 130 -0.85 -22.27 -6.99
CA GLU A 130 -0.85 -22.20 -8.45
C GLU A 130 -2.27 -21.88 -8.93
N ILE A 131 -2.45 -20.75 -9.62
CA ILE A 131 -3.71 -20.46 -10.32
C ILE A 131 -3.58 -21.18 -11.67
N ASP A 132 -4.12 -22.39 -11.78
CA ASP A 132 -4.36 -23.04 -13.06
C ASP A 132 -5.22 -22.10 -13.93
N PRO A 133 -4.75 -21.63 -15.11
CA PRO A 133 -5.65 -21.05 -16.07
C PRO A 133 -6.52 -22.20 -16.62
N ASP A 134 -7.80 -22.20 -16.23
CA ASP A 134 -8.82 -23.10 -16.78
C ASP A 134 -8.81 -23.02 -18.31
N PRO A 135 -8.50 -24.12 -19.03
CA PRO A 135 -8.75 -24.17 -20.46
C PRO A 135 -10.25 -24.44 -20.67
N GLN A 136 -11.03 -23.37 -20.66
CA GLN A 136 -12.31 -23.34 -21.37
C GLN A 136 -11.98 -23.51 -22.87
N GLU A 137 -12.15 -24.69 -23.46
CA GLU A 137 -12.42 -24.81 -24.91
C GLU A 137 -12.87 -26.22 -25.36
N SER A 138 -14.12 -26.25 -25.86
CA SER A 138 -14.81 -27.21 -26.77
C SER A 138 -15.53 -28.45 -26.20
#